data_AF-A0A177PZT5-F1
#
_entry.id   AF-A0A177PZT5-F1
#
_cell.length_a   1.000
_cell.length_b   1.000
_cell.length_c   1.000
_cell.angle_alpha   90.00
_cell.angle_beta   90.00
_cell.angle_gamma   90.00
#
_symmetry.space_group_name_H-M   'P 1'
#
loop_
_entity.id
_entity.type
_entity.pdbx_description
1 polymer ?
#
loop_
_entity_poly.entity_id
_entity_poly.type
_entity_poly.pdbx_seq_one_letter_code
_entity_poly.pdbx_strand_id
1 'polypeptide(L)'
;MNRVLIPVNRLDRAKGRLSDFLTPTERSELALTTLRTVIAAVHGAGATPVILTADDRVATEFAAINVLREDSGLAGLNAQLERALVRLEDDASVRTDAAILPHPPTPSPAAAGEGEDADAMSKSQPLKLPTWRGLGNSPRGQESPYLSPPLLPQRERGPGGEGGSRLTTDSQSSAADTPPLPRSRERGGEGILILHADLPLADAASIAALFAGAPAAPSVTLVESPDGGTNAMLLCPPAGFPLAYGRGSFALHVAAARAARHTVSALGLLPLTLDLDTPADIATLLASETGRASAAGQLLLSWRVAARFAARP
;
A
#
# COMPACT_ATOMS: atom_id res chain seq x y z
N MET A 1 -14.22 3.61 1.37
CA MET A 1 -13.34 2.79 2.23
C MET A 1 -12.38 2.03 1.33
N ASN A 2 -11.09 2.28 1.44
CA ASN A 2 -10.11 1.72 0.49
C ASN A 2 -10.06 0.20 0.61
N ARG A 3 -10.11 -0.50 -0.54
CA ARG A 3 -10.01 -1.96 -0.61
C ARG A 3 -8.67 -2.38 -1.18
N VAL A 4 -8.13 -3.48 -0.67
CA VAL A 4 -6.89 -4.09 -1.15
C VAL A 4 -7.17 -5.52 -1.60
N LEU A 5 -7.07 -5.76 -2.90
CA LEU A 5 -7.18 -7.08 -3.51
C LEU A 5 -5.82 -7.79 -3.46
N ILE A 6 -5.76 -8.94 -2.80
CA ILE A 6 -4.55 -9.72 -2.57
C ILE A 6 -4.67 -11.05 -3.30
N PRO A 7 -4.08 -11.22 -4.49
CA PRO A 7 -4.04 -12.52 -5.16
C PRO A 7 -3.11 -13.48 -4.41
N VAL A 8 -3.60 -14.67 -4.10
CA VAL A 8 -2.87 -15.73 -3.41
C VAL A 8 -2.92 -17.00 -4.24
N ASN A 9 -1.78 -17.36 -4.83
CA ASN A 9 -1.62 -18.60 -5.58
C ASN A 9 -1.76 -19.82 -4.65
N ARG A 10 -2.04 -20.99 -5.24
CA ARG A 10 -2.18 -22.24 -4.47
C ARG A 10 -0.92 -22.58 -3.69
N LEU A 11 -1.07 -22.99 -2.44
CA LEU A 11 0.05 -23.22 -1.52
C LEU A 11 0.98 -24.36 -1.99
N ASP A 12 0.43 -25.36 -2.69
CA ASP A 12 1.20 -26.48 -3.25
C ASP A 12 2.16 -26.04 -4.36
N ARG A 13 1.83 -24.95 -5.06
CA ARG A 13 2.62 -24.36 -6.15
C ARG A 13 3.37 -23.10 -5.74
N ALA A 14 3.12 -22.61 -4.53
CA ALA A 14 3.75 -21.39 -4.03
C ALA A 14 5.27 -21.55 -3.96
N LYS A 15 5.97 -20.48 -4.32
CA LYS A 15 7.43 -20.35 -4.21
C LYS A 15 8.18 -21.48 -4.90
N GLY A 16 7.72 -21.87 -6.08
CA GLY A 16 8.28 -23.02 -6.84
C GLY A 16 9.78 -22.94 -7.08
N ARG A 17 10.35 -21.74 -7.25
CA ARG A 17 11.80 -21.53 -7.41
C ARG A 17 12.61 -21.75 -6.12
N LEU A 18 11.94 -21.91 -4.98
CA LEU A 18 12.54 -22.28 -3.69
C LEU A 18 12.42 -23.77 -3.38
N SER A 19 11.82 -24.57 -4.28
CA SER A 19 11.57 -26.00 -4.05
C SER A 19 12.84 -26.84 -3.85
N ASP A 20 13.97 -26.37 -4.37
CA ASP A 20 15.28 -26.97 -4.18
C ASP A 20 15.85 -26.80 -2.76
N PHE A 21 15.33 -25.83 -1.99
CA PHE A 21 15.87 -25.44 -0.68
C PHE A 21 14.85 -25.55 0.44
N LEU A 22 13.56 -25.50 0.10
CA LEU A 22 12.43 -25.56 1.02
C LEU A 22 11.50 -26.73 0.66
N THR A 23 11.16 -27.52 1.66
CA THR A 23 10.13 -28.56 1.57
C THR A 23 8.76 -27.94 1.23
N PRO A 24 7.81 -28.72 0.68
CA PRO A 24 6.46 -28.22 0.39
C PRO A 24 5.76 -27.57 1.60
N THR A 25 5.96 -28.13 2.80
CA THR A 25 5.44 -27.58 4.05
C THR A 25 6.09 -26.24 4.37
N GLU A 26 7.42 -26.13 4.30
CA GLU A 26 8.13 -24.85 4.53
C GLU A 26 7.71 -23.77 3.52
N ARG A 27 7.50 -24.12 2.25
CA ARG A 27 7.01 -23.16 1.25
C ARG A 27 5.59 -22.67 1.58
N SER A 28 4.71 -23.57 2.01
CA SER A 28 3.35 -23.23 2.42
C SER A 28 3.36 -22.30 3.63
N GLU A 29 4.15 -22.64 4.66
CA GLU A 29 4.29 -21.83 5.88
C GLU A 29 4.89 -20.45 5.58
N LEU A 30 5.88 -20.37 4.69
CA LEU A 30 6.44 -19.10 4.25
C LEU A 30 5.40 -18.22 3.53
N ALA A 31 4.63 -18.81 2.61
CA ALA A 31 3.58 -18.09 1.88
C ALA A 31 2.47 -17.58 2.81
N LEU A 32 2.01 -18.39 3.77
CA LEU A 32 1.03 -17.97 4.77
C LEU A 32 1.60 -16.87 5.69
N THR A 33 2.88 -16.95 6.04
CA THR A 33 3.55 -15.95 6.89
C THR A 33 3.66 -14.60 6.18
N THR A 34 4.02 -14.56 4.90
CA THR A 34 4.02 -13.31 4.13
C THR A 34 2.61 -12.77 3.93
N LEU A 35 1.63 -13.64 3.64
CA LEU A 35 0.23 -13.23 3.51
C LEU A 35 -0.31 -12.59 4.81
N ARG A 36 -0.05 -13.19 5.97
CA ARG A 36 -0.44 -12.61 7.27
C ARG A 36 0.21 -11.24 7.50
N THR A 37 1.46 -11.07 7.07
CA THR A 37 2.19 -9.78 7.14
C THR A 37 1.50 -8.73 6.28
N VAL A 38 1.18 -9.06 5.03
CA VAL A 38 0.46 -8.17 4.11
C VAL A 38 -0.92 -7.80 4.65
N ILE A 39 -1.70 -8.75 5.15
CA ILE A 39 -3.03 -8.50 5.75
C ILE A 39 -2.93 -7.56 6.95
N ALA A 40 -1.95 -7.79 7.85
CA ALA A 40 -1.73 -6.93 9.00
C ALA A 40 -1.37 -5.50 8.58
N ALA A 41 -0.53 -5.34 7.56
CA ALA A 41 -0.18 -4.04 6.99
C ALA A 41 -1.40 -3.33 6.40
N VAL A 42 -2.26 -4.04 5.65
CA VAL A 42 -3.50 -3.50 5.07
C VAL A 42 -4.44 -2.99 6.17
N HIS A 43 -4.68 -3.79 7.22
CA HIS A 43 -5.49 -3.36 8.36
C HIS A 43 -4.88 -2.14 9.07
N GLY A 44 -3.57 -2.15 9.29
CA GLY A 44 -2.86 -1.02 9.92
C GLY A 44 -2.96 0.28 9.12
N ALA A 45 -3.11 0.19 7.79
CA ALA A 45 -3.35 1.34 6.91
C ALA A 45 -4.81 1.82 6.91
N GLY A 46 -5.70 1.18 7.67
CA GLY A 46 -7.14 1.48 7.68
C GLY A 46 -7.89 1.04 6.42
N ALA A 47 -7.30 0.14 5.63
CA ALA A 47 -7.91 -0.42 4.43
C ALA A 47 -8.49 -1.82 4.70
N THR A 48 -9.39 -2.27 3.82
CA THR A 48 -10.04 -3.59 3.94
C THR A 48 -9.38 -4.59 2.99
N PRO A 49 -8.78 -5.69 3.48
CA PRO A 49 -8.22 -6.72 2.64
C PRO A 49 -9.33 -7.58 2.01
N VAL A 50 -9.11 -7.97 0.77
CA VAL A 50 -9.91 -8.95 0.02
C VAL A 50 -8.94 -9.95 -0.58
N ILE A 51 -9.08 -11.22 -0.24
CA ILE A 51 -8.19 -12.28 -0.73
C ILE A 51 -8.81 -12.90 -1.99
N LEU A 52 -8.04 -13.06 -3.05
CA LEU A 52 -8.43 -13.82 -4.23
C LEU A 52 -7.63 -15.11 -4.28
N THR A 53 -8.29 -16.27 -4.23
CA THR A 53 -7.59 -17.56 -4.22
C THR A 53 -8.45 -18.73 -4.70
N ALA A 54 -7.80 -19.69 -5.37
CA ALA A 54 -8.35 -21.03 -5.59
C ALA A 54 -8.11 -22.02 -4.43
N ASP A 55 -7.24 -21.69 -3.46
CA ASP A 55 -6.77 -22.62 -2.43
C ASP A 55 -7.77 -22.77 -1.26
N ASP A 56 -8.21 -23.99 -0.95
CA ASP A 56 -9.19 -24.24 0.11
C ASP A 56 -8.63 -23.99 1.51
N ARG A 57 -7.33 -24.25 1.72
CA ARG A 57 -6.69 -23.98 3.02
C ARG A 57 -6.63 -22.48 3.27
N VAL A 58 -6.24 -21.70 2.26
CA VAL A 58 -6.25 -20.23 2.36
C VAL A 58 -7.66 -19.72 2.62
N ALA A 59 -8.66 -20.19 1.86
CA ALA A 59 -10.04 -19.75 2.06
C ALA A 59 -10.60 -20.12 3.44
N THR A 60 -10.24 -21.28 3.98
CA THR A 60 -10.67 -21.73 5.31
C THR A 60 -9.97 -20.94 6.41
N GLU A 61 -8.65 -20.79 6.32
CA GLU A 61 -7.85 -20.12 7.35
C GLU A 61 -8.20 -18.63 7.47
N PHE A 62 -8.48 -17.97 6.34
CA PHE A 62 -8.82 -16.54 6.29
C PHE A 62 -10.31 -16.27 6.10
N ALA A 63 -11.19 -17.20 6.49
CA ALA A 63 -12.64 -17.07 6.32
C ALA A 63 -13.27 -15.86 7.05
N ALA A 64 -12.57 -15.29 8.05
CA ALA A 64 -12.98 -14.07 8.73
C ALA A 64 -12.73 -12.79 7.89
N ILE A 65 -11.97 -12.90 6.81
CA ILE A 65 -11.70 -11.85 5.82
C ILE A 65 -12.59 -12.08 4.60
N ASN A 66 -12.84 -11.04 3.80
CA ASN A 66 -13.53 -11.22 2.53
C ASN A 66 -12.64 -12.05 1.58
N VAL A 67 -13.05 -13.28 1.25
CA VAL A 67 -12.37 -14.18 0.33
C VAL A 67 -13.20 -14.35 -0.94
N LEU A 68 -12.63 -13.95 -2.07
CA LEU A 68 -13.12 -14.24 -3.41
C LEU A 68 -12.49 -15.52 -3.93
N ARG A 69 -13.33 -16.47 -4.34
CA ARG A 69 -12.87 -17.69 -5.01
C ARG A 69 -12.56 -17.39 -6.47
N GLU A 70 -11.44 -17.92 -6.95
CA GLU A 70 -11.12 -17.89 -8.38
C GLU A 70 -12.21 -18.62 -9.19
N ASP A 71 -12.50 -18.08 -10.38
CA ASP A 71 -13.47 -18.66 -11.32
C ASP A 71 -12.81 -19.80 -12.10
N SER A 72 -13.33 -21.03 -11.96
CA SER A 72 -12.79 -22.19 -12.67
C SER A 72 -12.87 -22.09 -14.20
N GLY A 73 -13.71 -21.20 -14.73
CA GLY A 73 -13.83 -20.93 -16.17
C GLY A 73 -12.79 -19.95 -16.71
N LEU A 74 -12.01 -19.29 -15.84
CA LEU A 74 -10.99 -18.31 -16.24
C LEU A 74 -9.58 -18.87 -16.02
N ALA A 75 -8.71 -18.66 -17.02
CA ALA A 75 -7.32 -19.09 -16.97
C ALA A 75 -6.37 -17.90 -16.72
N GLY A 76 -5.47 -18.08 -15.76
CA GLY A 76 -4.39 -17.13 -15.48
C GLY A 76 -4.77 -15.96 -14.57
N LEU A 77 -3.75 -15.36 -13.97
CA LEU A 77 -3.90 -14.33 -12.94
C LEU A 77 -4.65 -13.08 -13.43
N ASN A 78 -4.35 -12.61 -14.65
CA ASN A 78 -4.93 -11.37 -15.18
C ASN A 78 -6.46 -11.46 -15.30
N ALA A 79 -6.98 -12.54 -15.88
CA ALA A 79 -8.43 -12.74 -16.02
C ALA A 79 -9.14 -12.84 -14.66
N GLN A 80 -8.51 -13.50 -13.68
CA GLN A 80 -9.03 -13.61 -12.32
C GLN A 80 -9.08 -12.25 -11.61
N LEU A 81 -8.01 -11.46 -11.73
CA LEU A 81 -7.94 -10.10 -11.16
C LEU A 81 -8.97 -9.17 -11.81
N GLU A 82 -9.09 -9.16 -13.13
CA GLU A 82 -10.08 -8.35 -13.85
C GLU A 82 -11.51 -8.72 -13.42
N ARG A 83 -11.81 -10.02 -13.30
CA ARG A 83 -13.11 -10.48 -12.80
C ARG A 83 -13.38 -10.04 -11.37
N ALA A 84 -12.37 -10.09 -10.50
CA ALA A 84 -12.46 -9.65 -9.12
C ALA A 84 -12.67 -8.14 -8.98
N LEU A 85 -11.98 -7.33 -9.80
CA LEU A 85 -12.17 -5.87 -9.83
C LEU A 85 -13.61 -5.49 -10.17
N VAL A 86 -14.17 -6.07 -11.25
CA VAL A 86 -15.58 -5.85 -11.65
C VAL A 86 -16.54 -6.19 -10.50
N ARG A 87 -16.32 -7.33 -9.83
CA ARG A 87 -17.17 -7.73 -8.70
C ARG A 87 -17.07 -6.75 -7.52
N LEU A 88 -15.89 -6.23 -7.24
CA LEU A 88 -15.69 -5.28 -6.14
C LEU A 88 -16.28 -3.89 -6.46
N GLU A 89 -16.27 -3.48 -7.73
CA GLU A 89 -16.97 -2.28 -8.23
C GLU A 89 -18.49 -2.41 -8.06
N ASP A 90 -19.06 -3.55 -8.45
CA ASP A 90 -20.50 -3.82 -8.31
C ASP A 90 -20.91 -3.76 -6.83
N ASP A 91 -20.12 -4.40 -5.94
CA ASP A 91 -20.37 -4.39 -4.49
C ASP A 91 -20.27 -2.97 -3.87
N ALA A 92 -19.44 -2.08 -4.43
CA ALA A 92 -19.36 -0.68 -4.02
C ALA A 92 -20.57 0.14 -4.48
N SER A 93 -21.06 -0.14 -5.69
CA SER A 93 -22.22 0.51 -6.27
C SER A 93 -23.50 0.19 -5.50
N VAL A 94 -23.73 -1.10 -5.18
CA VAL A 94 -24.89 -1.55 -4.39
C VAL A 94 -24.92 -0.94 -2.99
N ARG A 95 -23.77 -0.80 -2.33
CA ARG A 95 -23.68 -0.14 -1.01
C ARG A 95 -23.97 1.35 -1.06
N THR A 96 -23.62 2.01 -2.16
CA THR A 96 -23.89 3.43 -2.36
C THR A 96 -25.39 3.66 -2.56
N ASP A 97 -26.06 2.81 -3.32
CA ASP A 97 -27.52 2.87 -3.52
C ASP A 97 -28.30 2.52 -2.23
N ALA A 98 -27.85 1.52 -1.46
CA ALA A 98 -28.46 1.16 -0.19
C ALA A 98 -28.29 2.22 0.92
N ALA A 99 -27.31 3.13 0.79
CA ALA A 99 -27.13 4.29 1.67
C ALA A 99 -28.12 5.43 1.36
N ILE A 100 -28.92 5.32 0.30
CA ILE A 100 -30.03 6.23 -0.03
C ILE A 100 -31.34 5.59 0.45
N LEU A 101 -31.46 5.32 1.74
CA LEU A 101 -32.78 5.10 2.36
C LEU A 101 -33.31 6.46 2.83
N PRO A 102 -34.59 6.80 2.56
CA PRO A 102 -35.16 8.06 3.01
C PRO A 102 -35.10 8.14 4.54
N HIS A 103 -34.63 9.28 5.05
CA HIS A 103 -34.67 9.60 6.47
C HIS A 103 -36.05 9.26 7.06
N PRO A 104 -36.14 8.66 8.27
CA PRO A 104 -37.41 8.60 8.96
C PRO A 104 -37.94 10.02 9.15
N PRO A 105 -39.26 10.25 9.03
CA PRO A 105 -39.82 11.59 9.14
C PRO A 105 -39.40 12.20 10.47
N THR A 106 -38.88 13.43 10.40
CA THR A 106 -38.59 14.25 11.58
C THR A 106 -39.86 14.40 12.40
N PRO A 107 -39.84 14.12 13.72
CA PRO A 107 -40.99 14.43 14.55
C PRO A 107 -41.13 15.96 14.65
N SER A 108 -42.28 16.46 14.21
CA SER A 108 -42.72 17.84 14.40
C SER A 108 -42.92 18.14 15.89
N PRO A 109 -42.60 19.36 16.39
CA PRO A 109 -42.64 19.66 17.81
C PRO A 109 -44.03 20.18 18.22
N ALA A 110 -44.75 19.43 19.06
CA ALA A 110 -45.75 19.99 19.98
C ALA A 110 -46.34 18.89 20.88
N ALA A 111 -45.96 18.89 22.15
CA ALA A 111 -46.87 19.07 23.28
C ALA A 111 -46.10 18.86 24.58
N ALA A 112 -46.03 19.92 25.37
CA ALA A 112 -45.53 19.91 26.73
C ALA A 112 -46.37 18.96 27.61
N GLY A 113 -45.69 18.24 28.49
CA GLY A 113 -46.27 17.44 29.57
C GLY A 113 -45.20 17.25 30.64
N GLU A 114 -45.46 17.83 31.80
CA GLU A 114 -44.60 17.94 32.99
C GLU A 114 -44.48 16.61 33.77
N GLY A 115 -43.49 16.53 34.67
CA GLY A 115 -43.35 15.53 35.74
C GLY A 115 -42.06 14.70 35.61
N GLU A 116 -40.96 15.03 36.31
CA GLU A 116 -40.64 14.83 37.74
C GLU A 116 -39.67 13.64 37.95
N ASP A 117 -38.58 13.93 38.67
CA ASP A 117 -37.69 13.06 39.45
C ASP A 117 -36.95 11.89 38.77
N ALA A 118 -35.82 11.37 39.25
CA ALA A 118 -34.62 11.82 39.96
C ALA A 118 -33.70 10.58 39.95
N ASP A 119 -32.38 10.80 40.01
CA ASP A 119 -31.34 9.84 40.41
C ASP A 119 -31.19 8.48 39.69
N ALA A 120 -30.06 8.30 39.00
CA ALA A 120 -28.96 7.49 39.55
C ALA A 120 -27.82 7.26 38.54
N MET A 121 -26.60 7.35 39.09
CA MET A 121 -25.42 6.53 38.79
C MET A 121 -24.57 6.77 37.52
N SER A 122 -23.34 7.17 37.84
CA SER A 122 -22.08 6.57 37.37
C SER A 122 -21.60 6.96 35.97
N LYS A 123 -20.49 7.70 35.92
CA LYS A 123 -19.49 7.60 34.84
C LYS A 123 -18.14 8.21 35.28
N SER A 124 -17.27 7.28 35.68
CA SER A 124 -15.85 7.12 35.40
C SER A 124 -15.06 8.29 34.79
N GLN A 125 -13.95 8.61 35.46
CA GLN A 125 -12.87 9.48 35.02
C GLN A 125 -12.13 8.93 33.78
N PRO A 126 -11.65 9.78 32.86
CA PRO A 126 -10.69 9.36 31.84
C PRO A 126 -9.25 9.34 32.39
N LEU A 127 -8.58 8.18 32.23
CA LEU A 127 -7.15 8.01 32.49
C LEU A 127 -6.30 8.86 31.54
N LYS A 128 -5.32 9.54 32.13
CA LYS A 128 -4.23 10.27 31.46
C LYS A 128 -3.23 9.28 30.84
N LEU A 129 -2.93 9.45 29.56
CA LEU A 129 -1.78 8.80 28.90
C LEU A 129 -0.49 9.61 29.18
N PRO A 130 0.64 8.98 29.51
CA PRO A 130 1.88 9.69 29.76
C PRO A 130 2.56 10.16 28.46
N THR A 131 2.97 11.43 28.48
CA THR A 131 3.84 12.08 27.51
C THR A 131 5.29 11.61 27.69
N TRP A 132 5.93 11.13 26.62
CA TRP A 132 7.38 10.90 26.60
C TRP A 132 8.11 12.17 26.15
N ARG A 133 8.98 12.73 27.02
CA ARG A 133 9.94 13.79 26.72
C ARG A 133 11.35 13.31 27.03
N GLY A 134 12.26 13.56 26.09
CA GLY A 134 13.72 13.64 26.25
C GLY A 134 14.43 12.29 26.20
N LEU A 135 15.67 12.15 25.73
CA LEU A 135 16.73 13.00 25.17
C LEU A 135 17.74 11.94 24.65
N GLY A 136 18.37 12.05 23.49
CA GLY A 136 19.46 13.00 23.31
C GLY A 136 20.45 12.51 22.25
N ASN A 137 21.15 13.50 21.70
CA ASN A 137 22.47 13.48 21.07
C ASN A 137 22.72 12.64 19.81
N SER A 138 22.83 13.39 18.71
CA SER A 138 23.75 13.12 17.61
C SER A 138 25.19 12.86 18.10
N PRO A 139 25.99 12.19 17.27
CA PRO A 139 27.16 12.89 16.73
C PRO A 139 27.26 12.81 15.21
N ARG A 140 27.89 13.85 14.68
CA ARG A 140 28.27 14.07 13.28
C ARG A 140 29.26 13.02 12.77
N GLY A 141 29.22 12.80 11.46
CA GLY A 141 30.39 12.53 10.64
C GLY A 141 30.41 11.15 9.99
N GLN A 142 30.03 11.08 8.72
CA GLN A 142 31.01 10.86 7.64
C GLN A 142 30.31 10.89 6.27
N GLU A 143 30.81 11.79 5.42
CA GLU A 143 30.43 11.94 4.03
C GLU A 143 31.02 10.80 3.18
N SER A 144 30.27 10.34 2.20
CA SER A 144 30.79 9.51 1.09
C SER A 144 29.88 9.63 -0.13
N PRO A 145 30.40 9.38 -1.35
CA PRO A 145 30.34 10.35 -2.43
C PRO A 145 29.52 9.79 -3.60
N TYR A 146 28.50 10.53 -4.04
CA TYR A 146 27.82 10.22 -5.30
C TYR A 146 27.65 11.48 -6.14
N LEU A 147 28.59 11.59 -7.08
CA LEU A 147 28.39 11.87 -8.51
C LEU A 147 27.34 12.94 -8.86
N SER A 148 27.86 14.14 -9.12
CA SER A 148 27.20 15.24 -9.82
C SER A 148 26.62 14.81 -11.18
N PRO A 149 25.42 15.27 -11.57
CA PRO A 149 24.94 15.17 -12.95
C PRO A 149 25.58 16.25 -13.85
N PRO A 150 25.69 16.01 -15.17
CA PRO A 150 26.46 16.87 -16.08
C PRO A 150 25.79 18.21 -16.39
N LEU A 151 26.66 19.21 -16.55
CA LEU A 151 26.41 20.60 -16.93
C LEU A 151 25.80 20.71 -18.33
N LEU A 152 24.69 21.44 -18.45
CA LEU A 152 24.20 21.96 -19.72
C LEU A 152 25.03 23.18 -20.16
N PRO A 153 25.27 23.38 -21.47
CA PRO A 153 26.15 24.43 -21.96
C PRO A 153 25.56 25.84 -21.77
N GLN A 154 26.43 26.72 -21.26
CA GLN A 154 26.23 28.15 -21.05
C GLN A 154 26.06 28.88 -22.40
N ARG A 155 25.06 29.76 -22.50
CA ARG A 155 24.98 30.80 -23.54
C ARG A 155 25.62 32.08 -23.03
N GLU A 156 26.47 32.67 -23.86
CA GLU A 156 27.26 33.87 -23.61
C GLU A 156 26.42 35.15 -23.42
N ARG A 157 26.96 36.09 -22.60
CA ARG A 157 26.51 37.49 -22.39
C ARG A 157 26.87 38.35 -23.60
N GLY A 158 26.34 39.56 -23.84
CA GLY A 158 25.52 40.54 -23.09
C GLY A 158 25.13 41.67 -24.08
N PRO A 159 25.17 42.99 -23.75
CA PRO A 159 24.96 43.69 -22.47
C PRO A 159 23.94 44.87 -22.59
N GLY A 160 23.60 45.51 -21.45
CA GLY A 160 23.20 46.93 -21.39
C GLY A 160 21.88 47.24 -20.70
N GLY A 161 21.92 48.13 -19.69
CA GLY A 161 20.73 48.81 -19.17
C GLY A 161 20.77 49.09 -17.67
N GLU A 162 21.21 50.29 -17.31
CA GLU A 162 21.37 50.84 -15.98
C GLU A 162 20.03 51.10 -15.24
N GLY A 163 20.11 51.23 -13.90
CA GLY A 163 19.30 52.22 -13.19
C GLY A 163 18.63 51.78 -11.88
N GLY A 164 19.07 52.37 -10.76
CA GLY A 164 18.11 52.87 -9.76
C GLY A 164 18.01 52.15 -8.40
N SER A 165 18.92 52.52 -7.50
CA SER A 165 18.76 52.74 -6.04
C SER A 165 17.34 52.66 -5.45
N ARG A 166 17.18 52.00 -4.27
CA ARG A 166 17.04 52.67 -2.96
C ARG A 166 16.76 51.68 -1.81
N LEU A 167 17.53 51.81 -0.74
CA LEU A 167 17.32 51.21 0.58
C LEU A 167 16.09 51.81 1.28
N THR A 168 15.26 50.97 1.89
CA THR A 168 14.58 51.27 3.17
C THR A 168 14.42 49.99 3.99
N THR A 169 14.83 50.09 5.24
CA THR A 169 14.56 49.18 6.37
C THR A 169 13.07 49.13 6.69
N ASP A 170 12.54 47.96 7.06
CA ASP A 170 11.96 47.76 8.39
C ASP A 170 11.44 46.33 8.62
N SER A 171 11.57 45.93 9.88
CA SER A 171 11.22 44.65 10.47
C SER A 171 9.71 44.51 10.69
N GLN A 172 9.14 43.31 10.49
CA GLN A 172 8.38 42.54 11.51
C GLN A 172 7.54 41.39 10.90
N SER A 173 7.82 40.19 11.41
CA SER A 173 6.91 39.08 11.78
C SER A 173 5.48 39.04 11.21
N SER A 174 5.15 37.98 10.44
CA SER A 174 3.98 37.15 10.75
C SER A 174 3.99 35.81 10.00
N ALA A 175 3.79 34.73 10.76
CA ALA A 175 3.17 33.45 10.38
C ALA A 175 3.71 32.68 9.15
N ALA A 176 4.26 31.51 9.43
CA ALA A 176 4.53 30.47 8.43
C ALA A 176 3.22 30.06 7.73
N ASP A 177 3.06 30.48 6.47
CA ASP A 177 2.11 29.89 5.54
C ASP A 177 2.55 28.46 5.24
N THR A 178 2.09 27.52 6.06
CA THR A 178 2.02 26.12 5.65
C THR A 178 0.86 26.05 4.66
N PRO A 179 1.09 25.70 3.38
CA PRO A 179 -0.03 25.56 2.45
C PRO A 179 -1.01 24.53 3.03
N PRO A 180 -2.33 24.83 3.06
CA PRO A 180 -3.29 23.84 3.52
C PRO A 180 -3.14 22.60 2.64
N LEU A 181 -2.96 21.44 3.28
CA LEU A 181 -3.12 20.13 2.62
C LEU A 181 -4.39 20.21 1.76
N PRO A 182 -4.33 19.85 0.46
CA PRO A 182 -5.48 19.98 -0.40
C PRO A 182 -6.65 19.24 0.25
N ARG A 183 -7.70 19.98 0.61
CA ARG A 183 -8.97 19.39 1.01
C ARG A 183 -9.38 18.50 -0.14
N SER A 184 -9.48 17.20 0.14
CA SER A 184 -9.97 16.16 -0.77
C SER A 184 -11.36 16.55 -1.25
N ARG A 185 -11.41 17.27 -2.37
CA ARG A 185 -12.65 17.70 -2.99
C ARG A 185 -13.09 16.61 -3.97
N GLU A 186 -14.23 16.04 -3.56
CA GLU A 186 -15.26 15.40 -4.36
C GLU A 186 -14.92 13.98 -4.82
N ARG A 187 -15.84 13.07 -4.49
CA ARG A 187 -15.68 11.61 -4.49
C ARG A 187 -15.40 11.08 -5.90
N GLY A 188 -14.14 11.16 -6.33
CA GLY A 188 -13.59 10.26 -7.33
C GLY A 188 -13.76 8.82 -6.84
N GLY A 189 -14.16 7.91 -7.73
CA GLY A 189 -14.56 6.54 -7.39
C GLY A 189 -13.62 5.83 -6.41
N GLU A 190 -14.19 4.95 -5.59
CA GLU A 190 -13.47 4.15 -4.60
C GLU A 190 -12.34 3.36 -5.29
N GLY A 191 -11.08 3.73 -5.04
CA GLY A 191 -9.93 3.06 -5.64
C GLY A 191 -9.70 1.66 -5.08
N ILE A 192 -9.19 0.76 -5.91
CA ILE A 192 -8.79 -0.60 -5.51
C ILE A 192 -7.28 -0.74 -5.68
N LEU A 193 -6.60 -1.15 -4.60
CA LEU A 193 -5.19 -1.52 -4.64
C LEU A 193 -5.06 -3.03 -4.88
N ILE A 194 -4.37 -3.43 -5.94
CA ILE A 194 -3.87 -4.80 -6.07
C ILE A 194 -2.51 -4.86 -5.37
N LEU A 195 -2.34 -5.80 -4.44
CA LEU A 195 -1.12 -5.97 -3.65
C LEU A 195 -0.72 -7.44 -3.58
N HIS A 196 0.49 -7.77 -3.99
CA HIS A 196 0.99 -9.15 -3.97
C HIS A 196 1.16 -9.69 -2.53
N ALA A 197 0.94 -11.00 -2.37
CA ALA A 197 0.91 -11.68 -1.06
C ALA A 197 2.27 -12.09 -0.50
N ASP A 198 3.33 -11.94 -1.29
CA ASP A 198 4.69 -12.43 -1.03
C ASP A 198 5.67 -11.33 -0.61
N LEU A 199 5.15 -10.19 -0.14
CA LEU A 199 5.90 -9.03 0.35
C LEU A 199 6.18 -9.15 1.86
N PRO A 200 7.32 -9.73 2.29
CA PRO A 200 7.62 -9.98 3.71
C PRO A 200 7.84 -8.71 4.54
N LEU A 201 8.06 -7.57 3.88
CA LEU A 201 8.36 -6.29 4.51
C LEU A 201 7.18 -5.33 4.46
N ALA A 202 6.02 -5.74 3.91
CA ALA A 202 4.87 -4.86 3.76
C ALA A 202 4.48 -4.22 5.10
N ASP A 203 4.30 -2.90 5.10
CA ASP A 203 3.91 -2.12 6.27
C ASP A 203 2.74 -1.18 5.98
N ALA A 204 2.07 -0.77 7.05
CA ALA A 204 0.90 0.10 6.98
C ALA A 204 1.24 1.48 6.40
N ALA A 205 2.44 2.00 6.69
CA ALA A 205 2.87 3.32 6.26
C ALA A 205 3.03 3.40 4.74
N SER A 206 3.62 2.38 4.11
CA SER A 206 3.82 2.29 2.67
C SER A 206 2.49 2.13 1.93
N ILE A 207 1.57 1.33 2.48
CA ILE A 207 0.22 1.19 1.91
C ILE A 207 -0.57 2.51 2.03
N ALA A 208 -0.50 3.18 3.18
CA ALA A 208 -1.11 4.49 3.35
C ALA A 208 -0.50 5.55 2.39
N ALA A 209 0.81 5.49 2.15
CA ALA A 209 1.50 6.35 1.19
C ALA A 209 1.04 6.12 -0.26
N LEU A 210 0.73 4.88 -0.66
CA LEU A 210 0.13 4.59 -1.97
C LEU A 210 -1.21 5.29 -2.14
N PHE A 211 -2.09 5.21 -1.13
CA PHE A 211 -3.39 5.87 -1.17
C PHE A 211 -3.27 7.39 -1.14
N ALA A 212 -2.39 7.93 -0.30
CA ALA A 212 -2.20 9.38 -0.17
C ALA A 212 -1.48 10.01 -1.38
N GLY A 213 -0.58 9.26 -2.02
CA GLY A 213 0.18 9.69 -3.19
C GLY A 213 -0.54 9.54 -4.53
N ALA A 214 -1.78 9.03 -4.52
CA ALA A 214 -2.56 8.85 -5.73
C ALA A 214 -2.89 10.21 -6.39
N PRO A 215 -2.60 10.38 -7.69
CA PRO A 215 -3.02 11.58 -8.43
C PRO A 215 -4.55 11.71 -8.51
N ALA A 216 -5.03 12.83 -9.04
CA ALA A 216 -6.44 12.98 -9.37
C ALA A 216 -6.87 11.91 -10.39
N ALA A 217 -8.02 11.28 -10.12
CA ALA A 217 -8.58 10.27 -11.01
C ALA A 217 -8.95 10.85 -12.39
N PRO A 218 -8.86 10.08 -13.49
CA PRO A 218 -8.40 8.69 -13.55
C PRO A 218 -6.87 8.58 -13.42
N SER A 219 -6.40 7.71 -12.54
CA SER A 219 -4.97 7.54 -12.24
C SER A 219 -4.62 6.09 -11.89
N VAL A 220 -3.35 5.76 -12.07
CA VAL A 220 -2.73 4.50 -11.68
C VAL A 220 -1.45 4.80 -10.91
N THR A 221 -1.30 4.23 -9.71
CA THR A 221 -0.06 4.32 -8.93
C THR A 221 0.56 2.95 -8.77
N LEU A 222 1.82 2.78 -9.16
CA LEU A 222 2.50 1.49 -9.24
C LEU A 222 3.72 1.42 -8.31
N VAL A 223 4.03 0.23 -7.85
CA VAL A 223 5.33 -0.13 -7.26
C VAL A 223 5.94 -1.24 -8.10
N GLU A 224 7.12 -0.97 -8.64
CA GLU A 224 7.91 -1.90 -9.44
C GLU A 224 8.63 -2.91 -8.53
N SER A 225 8.72 -4.16 -8.97
CA SER A 225 9.58 -5.20 -8.36
C SER A 225 11.00 -5.14 -8.96
N PRO A 226 12.03 -5.70 -8.29
CA PRO A 226 13.41 -5.67 -8.79
C PRO A 226 13.61 -6.30 -10.18
N ASP A 227 12.75 -7.22 -10.59
CA ASP A 227 12.80 -7.91 -11.89
C ASP A 227 11.97 -7.23 -13.00
N GLY A 228 11.41 -6.04 -12.73
CA GLY A 228 10.58 -5.26 -13.65
C GLY A 228 9.12 -5.69 -13.70
N GLY A 229 8.67 -6.51 -12.74
CA GLY A 229 7.28 -6.80 -12.47
C GLY A 229 6.58 -5.69 -11.66
N THR A 230 5.32 -5.92 -11.30
CA THR A 230 4.50 -4.97 -10.52
C THR A 230 4.07 -5.63 -9.22
N ASN A 231 4.50 -5.11 -8.07
CA ASN A 231 4.13 -5.67 -6.76
C ASN A 231 2.88 -5.03 -6.16
N ALA A 232 2.65 -3.76 -6.49
CA ALA A 232 1.48 -3.01 -6.05
C ALA A 232 0.95 -2.13 -7.20
N MET A 233 -0.36 -2.08 -7.34
CA MET A 233 -1.02 -1.22 -8.32
C MET A 233 -2.34 -0.68 -7.77
N LEU A 234 -2.39 0.62 -7.49
CA LEU A 234 -3.60 1.33 -7.11
C LEU A 234 -4.30 1.86 -8.36
N LEU A 235 -5.55 1.45 -8.57
CA LEU A 235 -6.43 1.89 -9.64
C LEU A 235 -7.48 2.84 -9.09
N CYS A 236 -7.54 4.07 -9.62
CA CYS A 236 -8.53 5.08 -9.23
C CYS A 236 -9.15 5.74 -10.47
N PRO A 237 -10.42 5.44 -10.84
CA PRO A 237 -11.22 4.33 -10.34
C PRO A 237 -10.65 2.97 -10.78
N PRO A 238 -11.13 1.86 -10.21
CA PRO A 238 -10.90 0.54 -10.78
C PRO A 238 -11.52 0.48 -12.20
N ALA A 239 -10.88 -0.29 -13.09
CA ALA A 239 -11.14 -0.42 -14.53
C ALA A 239 -10.71 0.75 -15.45
N GLY A 240 -10.23 0.37 -16.65
CA GLY A 240 -9.86 1.29 -17.74
C GLY A 240 -8.92 0.69 -18.79
N PHE A 241 -8.20 -0.39 -18.46
CA PHE A 241 -7.28 -1.07 -19.37
C PHE A 241 -6.98 -2.52 -18.91
N PRO A 242 -6.53 -3.40 -19.82
CA PRO A 242 -6.21 -4.80 -19.49
C PRO A 242 -5.01 -4.93 -18.54
N LEU A 243 -5.07 -5.91 -17.65
CA LEU A 243 -3.96 -6.28 -16.77
C LEU A 243 -2.99 -7.22 -17.49
N ALA A 244 -1.70 -7.04 -17.22
CA ALA A 244 -0.62 -7.76 -17.89
C ALA A 244 0.48 -8.20 -16.90
N TYR A 245 0.08 -8.76 -15.76
CA TYR A 245 1.00 -9.35 -14.79
C TYR A 245 1.82 -10.48 -15.40
N GLY A 246 3.08 -10.55 -14.96
CA GLY A 246 4.12 -11.39 -15.52
C GLY A 246 5.45 -10.64 -15.62
N ARG A 247 6.39 -11.23 -16.37
CA ARG A 247 7.73 -10.65 -16.59
C ARG A 247 7.62 -9.31 -17.32
N GLY A 248 8.27 -8.27 -16.79
CA GLY A 248 8.24 -6.93 -17.38
C GLY A 248 6.88 -6.24 -17.30
N SER A 249 6.00 -6.72 -16.41
CA SER A 249 4.62 -6.22 -16.29
C SER A 249 4.54 -4.74 -15.93
N PHE A 250 5.54 -4.18 -15.23
CA PHE A 250 5.55 -2.75 -14.89
C PHE A 250 5.48 -1.87 -16.14
N ALA A 251 6.36 -2.10 -17.11
CA ALA A 251 6.38 -1.34 -18.36
C ALA A 251 5.08 -1.53 -19.17
N LEU A 252 4.53 -2.76 -19.18
CA LEU A 252 3.27 -3.06 -19.85
C LEU A 252 2.09 -2.32 -19.21
N HIS A 253 1.99 -2.31 -17.88
CA HIS A 253 0.95 -1.58 -17.15
C HIS A 253 1.06 -0.07 -17.36
N VAL A 254 2.27 0.50 -17.31
CA VAL A 254 2.50 1.92 -17.59
C VAL A 254 2.05 2.28 -19.01
N ALA A 255 2.38 1.46 -20.00
CA ALA A 255 1.98 1.69 -21.38
C ALA A 255 0.45 1.60 -21.56
N ALA A 256 -0.18 0.57 -21.00
CA ALA A 256 -1.63 0.38 -21.07
C ALA A 256 -2.41 1.51 -20.38
N ALA A 257 -1.99 1.91 -19.18
CA ALA A 257 -2.61 3.01 -18.43
C ALA A 257 -2.50 4.35 -19.18
N ARG A 258 -1.33 4.65 -19.76
CA ARG A 258 -1.15 5.86 -20.60
C ARG A 258 -2.00 5.82 -21.86
N ALA A 259 -2.10 4.67 -22.53
CA ALA A 259 -2.95 4.50 -23.70
C ALA A 259 -4.44 4.73 -23.36
N ALA A 260 -4.86 4.37 -22.15
CA ALA A 260 -6.19 4.63 -21.62
C ALA A 260 -6.37 6.05 -21.04
N ARG A 261 -5.36 6.93 -21.15
CA ARG A 261 -5.36 8.33 -20.65
C ARG A 261 -5.45 8.46 -19.12
N HIS A 262 -4.95 7.48 -18.37
CA HIS A 262 -4.78 7.60 -16.92
C HIS A 262 -3.50 8.37 -16.59
N THR A 263 -3.53 9.16 -15.52
CA THR A 263 -2.31 9.71 -14.91
C THR A 263 -1.53 8.58 -14.27
N VAL A 264 -0.27 8.37 -14.66
CA VAL A 264 0.57 7.30 -14.11
C VAL A 264 1.58 7.86 -13.14
N SER A 265 1.60 7.30 -11.92
CA SER A 265 2.59 7.58 -10.88
C SER A 265 3.31 6.28 -10.50
N ALA A 266 4.62 6.35 -10.24
CA ALA A 266 5.40 5.23 -9.75
C ALA A 266 6.08 5.64 -8.45
N LEU A 267 5.93 4.83 -7.39
CA LEU A 267 6.50 5.10 -6.08
C LEU A 267 7.58 4.08 -5.74
N GLY A 268 8.74 4.58 -5.30
CA GLY A 268 9.83 3.74 -4.75
C GLY A 268 9.59 3.45 -3.27
N LEU A 269 8.74 2.47 -2.98
CA LEU A 269 8.41 2.05 -1.62
C LEU A 269 9.14 0.75 -1.29
N LEU A 270 10.36 0.85 -0.74
CA LEU A 270 11.22 -0.30 -0.43
C LEU A 270 10.50 -1.46 0.29
N PRO A 271 9.63 -1.23 1.29
CA PRO A 271 8.92 -2.33 1.98
C PRO A 271 7.96 -3.11 1.07
N LEU A 272 7.57 -2.55 -0.07
CA LEU A 272 6.69 -3.14 -1.07
C LEU A 272 7.43 -3.57 -2.35
N THR A 273 8.76 -3.41 -2.40
CA THR A 273 9.58 -3.77 -3.56
C THR A 273 10.07 -5.22 -3.50
N LEU A 274 10.45 -5.74 -2.34
CA LEU A 274 11.01 -7.09 -2.26
C LEU A 274 9.89 -8.14 -2.16
N ASP A 275 9.74 -8.99 -3.17
CA ASP A 275 8.95 -10.21 -3.19
C ASP A 275 9.84 -11.45 -2.99
N LEU A 276 9.39 -12.42 -2.17
CA LEU A 276 10.22 -13.59 -1.81
C LEU A 276 10.08 -14.77 -2.76
N ASP A 277 10.57 -14.70 -3.99
CA ASP A 277 10.37 -15.78 -4.96
C ASP A 277 11.59 -16.66 -5.21
N THR A 278 12.80 -16.14 -4.98
CA THR A 278 14.06 -16.80 -5.33
C THR A 278 15.01 -16.90 -4.13
N PRO A 279 16.05 -17.76 -4.21
CA PRO A 279 17.11 -17.79 -3.20
C PRO A 279 17.80 -16.43 -3.02
N ALA A 280 17.92 -15.64 -4.09
CA ALA A 280 18.51 -14.31 -4.06
C ALA A 280 17.64 -13.33 -3.24
N ASP A 281 16.31 -13.46 -3.29
CA ASP A 281 15.40 -12.62 -2.51
C ASP A 281 15.48 -12.96 -1.02
N ILE A 282 15.63 -14.24 -0.67
CA ILE A 282 15.90 -14.66 0.71
C ILE A 282 17.23 -14.07 1.20
N ALA A 283 18.29 -14.14 0.39
CA ALA A 283 19.58 -13.56 0.75
C ALA A 283 19.46 -12.04 0.96
N THR A 284 18.74 -11.36 0.08
CA THR A 284 18.47 -9.91 0.16
C THR A 284 17.68 -9.55 1.42
N LEU A 285 16.63 -10.32 1.76
CA LEU A 285 15.87 -10.14 2.99
C LEU A 285 16.79 -10.27 4.22
N LEU A 286 17.54 -11.38 4.30
CA LEU A 286 18.36 -11.71 5.46
C LEU A 286 19.62 -10.84 5.60
N ALA A 287 20.01 -10.11 4.56
CA ALA A 287 21.11 -9.14 4.62
C ALA A 287 20.75 -7.90 5.45
N SER A 288 19.46 -7.56 5.57
CA SER A 288 18.98 -6.40 6.32
C SER A 288 18.60 -6.75 7.77
N GLU A 289 18.70 -5.79 8.68
CA GLU A 289 18.20 -5.97 10.06
C GLU A 289 16.68 -6.10 10.08
N THR A 290 15.97 -5.23 9.36
CA THR A 290 14.50 -5.27 9.22
C THR A 290 14.02 -6.60 8.66
N GLY A 291 14.69 -7.12 7.63
CA GLY A 291 14.35 -8.41 7.04
C GLY A 291 14.60 -9.57 7.99
N ARG A 292 15.69 -9.58 8.74
CA ARG A 292 15.92 -10.59 9.81
C ARG A 292 14.88 -10.49 10.92
N ALA A 293 14.44 -9.29 11.28
CA ALA A 293 13.42 -9.07 12.31
C ALA A 293 11.99 -9.42 11.83
N SER A 294 11.74 -9.44 10.51
CA SER A 294 10.42 -9.79 9.95
C SER A 294 10.01 -11.23 10.27
N ALA A 295 8.70 -11.51 10.28
CA ALA A 295 8.18 -12.84 10.53
C ALA A 295 8.73 -13.89 9.55
N ALA A 296 8.82 -13.53 8.27
CA ALA A 296 9.42 -14.39 7.24
C ALA A 296 10.91 -14.62 7.49
N GLY A 297 11.66 -13.57 7.87
CA GLY A 297 13.09 -13.68 8.20
C GLY A 297 13.36 -14.59 9.40
N GLN A 298 12.59 -14.42 10.48
CA GLN A 298 12.69 -15.28 11.67
C GLN A 298 12.40 -16.74 11.32
N LEU A 299 11.39 -16.99 10.48
CA LEU A 299 11.06 -18.33 10.01
C LEU A 299 12.22 -18.96 9.21
N LEU A 300 12.76 -18.22 8.24
CA LEU A 300 13.88 -18.66 7.39
C LEU A 300 15.17 -18.92 8.21
N LEU A 301 15.42 -18.11 9.24
CA LEU A 301 16.53 -18.31 10.17
C LEU A 301 16.33 -19.56 11.03
N SER A 302 15.11 -19.81 11.51
CA SER A 302 14.78 -21.00 12.31
C SER A 302 15.02 -22.30 11.53
N TRP A 303 14.74 -22.30 10.23
CA TRP A 303 14.97 -23.43 9.33
C TRP A 303 16.42 -23.54 8.85
N ARG A 304 17.28 -22.58 9.22
CA ARG A 304 18.69 -22.49 8.81
C ARG A 304 18.87 -22.53 7.29
N VAL A 305 17.98 -21.86 6.54
CA VAL A 305 17.95 -21.91 5.08
C VAL A 305 19.27 -21.43 4.46
N ALA A 306 19.93 -20.43 5.06
CA ALA A 306 21.23 -19.94 4.58
C ALA A 306 22.31 -21.03 4.53
N ALA A 307 22.30 -21.98 5.48
CA ALA A 307 23.23 -23.11 5.46
C ALA A 307 22.92 -24.10 4.33
N ARG A 308 21.67 -24.17 3.87
CA ARG A 308 21.26 -25.04 2.75
C ARG A 308 21.75 -24.51 1.40
N PHE A 309 21.85 -23.19 1.25
CA PHE A 309 22.44 -22.57 0.06
C PHE A 309 23.94 -22.88 -0.07
N ALA A 310 24.68 -22.83 1.04
CA ALA A 310 26.11 -23.10 1.05
C ALA A 310 26.48 -24.59 0.87
N ALA A 311 25.52 -25.50 1.08
CA ALA A 311 25.75 -26.95 1.06
C ALA A 311 25.52 -27.61 -0.31
N ARG A 312 25.08 -26.87 -1.32
CA ARG A 312 24.94 -27.36 -2.70
C ARG A 312 26.05 -26.76 -3.58
N PRO A 313 26.80 -27.60 -4.32
CA PRO A 313 27.89 -27.17 -5.19
C PRO A 313 27.41 -26.35 -6.40
#